data_AF-A0A1V6V2Y2-F1
#
_entry.id   AF-A0A1V6V2Y2-F1
#
_cell.length_a   1.000
_cell.length_b   1.000
_cell.length_c   1.000
_cell.angle_alpha   90.00
_cell.angle_beta   90.00
_cell.angle_gamma   90.00
#
_symmetry.space_group_name_H-M   'P 1'
#
loop_
_entity.id
_entity.type
_entity.pdbx_description
1 polymer ?
#
loop_
_entity_poly.entity_id
_entity_poly.type
_entity_poly.pdbx_seq_one_letter_code
_entity_poly.pdbx_strand_id
1 'polypeptide(L)'
;MISLLDLPAEIRLIIYTHLLNPNEYVKSYHKFRDPWSSPGSGPLCAIPRPYVKRYTPSILLINKRITIEALHHLYRVPLNLYGTPSTYFVMRQMDITEFISEDYLQRIHYGILRLSHANKNFVLSLLDIWGAENQLERLDVYRPKTQPDSQHWKVVESRLGTFSSMVPVVFHEVDSLSKVKAPSAI
;
A
#
# COMPACT_ATOMS: atom_id res chain seq x y z
N MET A 1 -17.63 27.17 21.86
CA MET A 1 -17.47 26.17 20.77
C MET A 1 -16.55 25.08 21.29
N ILE A 2 -16.91 23.81 21.12
CA ILE A 2 -16.10 22.67 21.56
C ILE A 2 -15.16 22.32 20.40
N SER A 3 -13.86 22.27 20.65
CA SER A 3 -12.83 21.88 19.70
C SER A 3 -12.53 20.39 19.79
N LEU A 4 -12.02 19.79 18.71
CA LEU A 4 -11.52 18.41 18.74
C LEU A 4 -10.44 18.23 19.82
N LEU A 5 -9.61 19.26 20.04
CA LEU A 5 -8.54 19.24 21.05
C LEU A 5 -9.04 19.28 22.50
N ASP A 6 -10.30 19.65 22.72
CA ASP A 6 -10.91 19.67 24.05
C ASP A 6 -11.38 18.26 24.46
N LEU A 7 -11.37 17.30 23.53
CA LEU A 7 -11.71 15.91 23.78
C LEU A 7 -10.53 15.16 24.41
N PRO A 8 -10.78 14.20 25.32
CA PRO A 8 -9.77 13.28 25.83
C PRO A 8 -9.05 12.54 24.69
N ALA A 9 -7.79 12.16 24.93
CA ALA A 9 -6.95 11.50 23.93
C ALA A 9 -7.57 10.18 23.43
N GLU A 10 -8.26 9.45 24.29
CA GLU A 10 -8.93 8.19 23.99
C GLU A 10 -10.06 8.40 22.96
N ILE A 11 -10.83 9.47 23.11
CA ILE A 11 -11.91 9.81 22.16
C ILE A 11 -11.33 10.25 20.83
N ARG A 12 -10.25 11.04 20.84
CA ARG A 12 -9.56 11.47 19.62
C ARG A 12 -8.96 10.27 18.88
N LEU A 13 -8.42 9.29 19.60
CA LEU A 13 -7.93 8.04 19.03
C LEU A 13 -9.03 7.28 18.29
N ILE A 14 -10.21 7.12 18.90
CA ILE A 14 -11.36 6.48 18.24
C ILE A 14 -11.77 7.24 16.98
N ILE A 15 -11.74 8.57 17.02
CA ILE A 15 -12.03 9.39 15.84
C ILE A 15 -10.98 9.14 14.74
N TYR A 16 -9.70 9.10 15.09
CA TYR A 16 -8.63 8.85 14.13
C TYR A 16 -8.74 7.47 13.48
N THR A 17 -9.08 6.41 14.22
CA THR A 17 -9.22 5.06 13.62
C THR A 17 -10.32 4.99 12.56
N HIS A 18 -11.38 5.80 12.70
CA HIS A 18 -12.45 5.87 11.69
C HIS A 18 -12.12 6.79 10.51
N LEU A 19 -11.37 7.87 10.74
CA LEU A 19 -11.06 8.87 9.71
C LEU A 19 -9.79 8.56 8.90
N LEU A 20 -8.90 7.72 9.43
CA LEU A 20 -7.60 7.40 8.84
C LEU A 20 -7.59 5.96 8.36
N ASN A 21 -7.97 5.74 7.09
CA ASN A 21 -7.85 4.44 6.46
C ASN A 21 -6.82 4.48 5.31
N PRO A 22 -5.57 4.04 5.53
CA PRO A 22 -4.54 4.09 4.51
C PRO A 22 -4.84 3.17 3.32
N ASN A 23 -5.71 2.17 3.50
CA ASN A 23 -6.07 1.19 2.46
C ASN A 23 -7.14 1.71 1.49
N GLU A 24 -7.63 2.95 1.65
CA GLU A 24 -8.62 3.52 0.74
C GLU A 24 -8.08 3.73 -0.69
N TYR A 25 -6.76 3.86 -0.84
CA TYR A 25 -6.09 3.96 -2.14
C TYR A 25 -6.46 2.81 -3.09
N VAL A 26 -6.80 1.64 -2.55
CA VAL A 26 -7.22 0.44 -3.28
C VAL A 26 -8.45 0.71 -4.14
N LYS A 27 -9.36 1.61 -3.72
CA LYS A 27 -10.52 2.01 -4.54
C LYS A 27 -10.08 2.71 -5.82
N SER A 28 -9.14 3.65 -5.71
CA SER A 28 -8.55 4.35 -6.86
C SER A 28 -7.78 3.38 -7.74
N TYR A 29 -7.07 2.44 -7.11
CA TYR A 29 -6.32 1.39 -7.77
C TYR A 29 -7.20 0.47 -8.64
N HIS A 30 -8.35 0.01 -8.13
CA HIS A 30 -9.31 -0.80 -8.90
C HIS A 30 -9.90 -0.05 -10.11
N LYS A 31 -10.15 1.25 -9.99
CA LYS A 31 -10.65 2.07 -11.12
C LYS A 31 -9.73 2.06 -12.34
N PHE A 32 -8.44 1.83 -12.16
CA PHE A 32 -7.49 1.73 -13.28
C PHE A 32 -7.29 0.29 -13.77
N ARG A 33 -7.71 -0.71 -12.98
CA ARG A 33 -7.63 -2.12 -13.34
C ARG A 33 -8.73 -2.55 -14.32
N ASP A 34 -9.95 -2.06 -14.11
CA ASP A 34 -11.16 -2.60 -14.75
C ASP A 34 -11.55 -2.02 -16.14
N PRO A 35 -11.30 -0.75 -16.51
CA PRO A 35 -11.88 -0.17 -17.73
C PRO A 35 -11.27 -0.65 -19.06
N TRP A 36 -10.06 -1.22 -19.04
CA TRP A 36 -9.25 -1.38 -20.26
C TRP A 36 -9.11 -2.82 -20.74
N SER A 37 -9.79 -3.77 -20.08
CA SER A 37 -9.99 -5.14 -20.56
C SER A 37 -11.15 -5.26 -21.57
N SER A 38 -11.81 -4.16 -21.91
CA SER A 38 -12.89 -4.13 -22.90
C SER A 38 -12.30 -4.18 -24.32
N PRO A 39 -12.63 -5.21 -25.13
CA PRO A 39 -12.04 -5.44 -26.46
C PRO A 39 -12.62 -4.54 -27.57
N GLY A 40 -12.89 -3.27 -27.29
CA GLY A 40 -13.56 -2.36 -28.23
C GLY A 40 -13.03 -0.92 -28.28
N SER A 41 -11.98 -0.57 -27.52
CA SER A 41 -11.43 0.78 -27.53
C SER A 41 -10.40 0.95 -28.65
N GLY A 42 -10.46 2.06 -29.37
CA GLY A 42 -9.58 2.39 -30.51
C GLY A 42 -8.08 2.46 -30.17
N PRO A 43 -7.24 3.05 -31.05
CA PRO A 43 -5.79 3.00 -30.88
C PRO A 43 -5.37 3.60 -29.52
N LEU A 44 -4.45 2.90 -28.82
CA LEU A 44 -4.02 3.26 -27.46
C LEU A 44 -3.47 4.70 -27.34
N CYS A 45 -2.96 5.26 -28.43
CA CYS A 45 -2.45 6.63 -28.48
C CYS A 45 -3.55 7.72 -28.42
N ALA A 46 -4.81 7.37 -28.68
CA ALA A 46 -5.95 8.28 -28.58
C ALA A 46 -6.56 8.31 -27.18
N ILE A 47 -6.13 7.41 -26.29
CA ILE A 47 -6.64 7.31 -24.92
C ILE A 47 -5.93 8.34 -24.04
N PRO A 48 -6.66 9.27 -23.38
CA PRO A 48 -6.04 10.25 -22.50
C PRO A 48 -5.34 9.56 -21.33
N ARG A 49 -4.19 10.11 -20.92
CA ARG A 49 -3.45 9.58 -19.77
C ARG A 49 -4.30 9.67 -18.49
N PRO A 50 -4.41 8.59 -17.71
CA PRO A 50 -5.13 8.61 -16.46
C PRO A 50 -4.40 9.51 -15.47
N TYR A 51 -5.12 10.45 -14.87
CA TYR A 51 -4.60 11.23 -13.75
C TYR A 51 -4.98 10.57 -12.44
N VAL A 52 -4.00 10.04 -11.71
CA VAL A 52 -4.20 9.47 -10.39
C VAL A 52 -4.33 10.60 -9.37
N LYS A 53 -5.55 10.83 -8.89
CA LYS A 53 -5.78 11.80 -7.80
C LYS A 53 -5.44 11.14 -6.46
N ARG A 54 -4.38 11.60 -5.82
CA ARG A 54 -4.07 11.25 -4.42
C ARG A 54 -5.05 11.96 -3.48
N TYR A 55 -5.45 11.26 -2.43
CA TYR A 55 -6.35 11.79 -1.41
C TYR A 55 -5.61 11.93 -0.09
N THR A 56 -5.64 13.12 0.50
CA THR A 56 -5.15 13.37 1.86
C THR A 56 -6.35 13.47 2.79
N PRO A 57 -6.41 12.66 3.87
CA PRO A 57 -7.49 12.74 4.85
C PRO A 57 -7.66 14.15 5.40
N SER A 58 -8.89 14.68 5.37
CA SER A 58 -9.16 16.07 5.75
C SER A 58 -8.76 16.40 7.19
N ILE A 59 -8.79 15.41 8.09
CA ILE A 59 -8.35 15.55 9.49
C ILE A 59 -6.88 16.00 9.61
N LEU A 60 -6.02 15.62 8.66
CA LEU A 60 -4.61 16.02 8.63
C LEU A 60 -4.42 17.47 8.20
N LEU A 61 -5.45 18.11 7.65
CA LEU A 61 -5.40 19.49 7.12
C LEU A 61 -5.95 20.52 8.11
N ILE A 62 -6.48 20.10 9.26
CA ILE A 62 -7.17 20.99 10.21
C ILE A 62 -6.19 21.81 11.05
N ASN A 63 -5.24 21.15 11.71
CA ASN A 63 -4.34 21.80 12.66
C ASN A 63 -3.04 20.99 12.84
N LYS A 64 -1.88 21.66 12.89
CA LYS A 64 -0.57 21.01 13.06
C LYS A 64 -0.49 20.03 14.24
N ARG A 65 -1.10 20.35 15.39
CA ARG A 65 -1.12 19.45 16.56
C ARG A 65 -1.92 18.18 16.26
N ILE A 66 -3.11 18.35 15.69
CA ILE A 66 -3.96 17.22 15.26
C ILE A 66 -3.23 16.40 14.21
N THR A 67 -2.56 17.04 13.25
CA THR A 67 -1.78 16.36 12.20
C THR A 67 -0.68 15.51 12.80
N ILE A 68 0.13 16.03 13.73
CA ILE A 68 1.23 15.27 14.35
C ILE A 68 0.68 14.04 15.09
N GLU A 69 -0.38 14.22 15.89
CA GLU A 69 -1.02 13.14 16.64
C GLU A 69 -1.62 12.09 15.69
N ALA A 70 -2.41 12.53 14.70
CA ALA A 70 -3.05 11.67 13.72
C ALA A 70 -2.04 10.91 12.85
N LEU A 71 -0.94 11.55 12.42
CA LEU A 71 0.12 10.89 11.65
C LEU A 71 0.79 9.78 12.46
N HIS A 72 1.06 10.02 13.75
CA HIS A 72 1.62 9.00 14.64
C HIS A 72 0.75 7.73 14.68
N HIS A 73 -0.58 7.90 14.68
CA HIS A 73 -1.51 6.78 14.57
C HIS A 73 -1.55 6.17 13.17
N LEU A 74 -1.60 6.99 12.12
CA LEU A 74 -1.67 6.55 10.72
C LEU A 74 -0.48 5.66 10.33
N TYR A 75 0.73 5.96 10.79
CA TYR A 75 1.93 5.16 10.50
C TYR A 75 1.90 3.76 11.14
N ARG A 76 1.12 3.59 12.22
CA ARG A 76 0.93 2.31 12.91
C ARG A 76 -0.21 1.47 12.32
N VAL A 77 -1.04 2.04 11.44
CA VAL A 77 -2.10 1.27 10.79
C VAL A 77 -1.48 0.40 9.68
N PRO A 78 -1.74 -0.93 9.66
CA PRO A 78 -1.18 -1.80 8.63
C PRO A 78 -1.60 -1.40 7.21
N LEU A 79 -0.60 -1.19 6.35
CA LEU A 79 -0.81 -0.86 4.94
C LEU A 79 -0.80 -2.13 4.09
N ASN A 80 -1.94 -2.45 3.47
CA ASN A 80 -2.05 -3.55 2.51
C ASN A 80 -1.63 -3.08 1.13
N LEU A 81 -0.49 -3.58 0.68
CA LEU A 81 0.11 -3.31 -0.62
C LEU A 81 -0.21 -4.43 -1.60
N TYR A 82 -0.96 -4.09 -2.63
CA TYR A 82 -1.26 -4.98 -3.75
C TYR A 82 -0.30 -4.67 -4.90
N GLY A 83 0.23 -5.71 -5.56
CA GLY A 83 1.18 -5.54 -6.67
C GLY A 83 0.59 -4.69 -7.80
N THR A 84 1.37 -3.71 -8.30
CA THR A 84 0.97 -2.73 -9.33
C THR A 84 0.39 -3.38 -10.58
N PRO A 85 -0.59 -2.76 -11.28
CA PRO A 85 -1.19 -3.37 -12.44
C PRO A 85 -0.10 -3.36 -13.51
N SER A 86 0.14 -4.51 -14.15
CA SER A 86 1.16 -4.67 -15.19
C SER A 86 0.85 -3.92 -16.49
N THR A 87 -0.15 -3.04 -16.48
CA THR A 87 -0.56 -2.29 -17.65
C THR A 87 0.52 -1.29 -18.02
N TYR A 88 1.20 -1.56 -19.13
CA TYR A 88 1.86 -0.56 -19.97
C TYR A 88 0.81 0.46 -20.39
N PHE A 89 0.56 1.44 -19.52
CA PHE A 89 -0.46 2.44 -19.73
C PHE A 89 0.18 3.56 -20.55
N VAL A 90 -0.20 3.71 -21.83
CA VAL A 90 0.27 4.83 -22.68
C VAL A 90 1.81 4.98 -22.64
N MET A 91 2.52 3.86 -22.83
CA MET A 91 4.00 3.77 -22.76
C MET A 91 4.64 4.07 -21.39
N ARG A 92 3.89 4.06 -20.27
CA ARG A 92 4.42 4.26 -18.92
C ARG A 92 4.02 3.12 -17.98
N GLN A 93 5.00 2.63 -17.22
CA GLN A 93 4.76 1.73 -16.09
C GLN A 93 4.31 2.58 -14.89
N MET A 94 3.11 2.31 -14.36
CA MET A 94 2.63 2.97 -13.15
C MET A 94 3.32 2.36 -11.92
N ASP A 95 3.76 3.24 -11.02
CA ASP A 95 4.36 2.84 -9.75
C ASP A 95 3.40 3.08 -8.57
N ILE A 96 3.61 2.36 -7.46
CA ILE A 96 2.83 2.51 -6.24
C ILE A 96 2.92 3.92 -5.67
N THR A 97 4.04 4.60 -5.90
CA THR A 97 4.28 5.98 -5.51
C THR A 97 3.31 6.95 -6.18
N GLU A 98 2.68 6.59 -7.31
CA GLU A 98 1.62 7.40 -7.93
C GLU A 98 0.36 7.44 -7.06
N PHE A 99 0.09 6.38 -6.31
CA PHE A 99 -1.10 6.23 -5.47
C PHE A 99 -0.84 6.64 -4.01
N ILE A 100 0.34 6.35 -3.50
CA ILE A 100 0.73 6.56 -2.11
C ILE A 100 2.02 7.38 -2.10
N SER A 101 2.13 8.41 -1.26
CA SER A 101 3.36 9.19 -1.19
C SER A 101 4.52 8.36 -0.66
N GLU A 102 5.70 8.57 -1.23
CA GLU A 102 6.95 7.90 -0.83
C GLU A 102 7.28 8.16 0.66
N ASP A 103 7.17 9.40 1.12
CA ASP A 103 7.37 9.77 2.53
C ASP A 103 6.42 9.02 3.47
N TYR A 104 5.21 8.68 3.01
CA TYR A 104 4.30 7.85 3.81
C TYR A 104 4.77 6.39 3.83
N LEU A 105 5.19 5.85 2.68
CA LEU A 105 5.71 4.49 2.59
C LEU A 105 6.99 4.26 3.42
N GLN A 106 7.83 5.28 3.57
CA GLN A 106 9.04 5.23 4.40
C GLN A 106 8.72 5.18 5.91
N ARG A 107 7.66 5.88 6.31
CA ARG A 107 7.30 6.06 7.72
C ARG A 107 6.33 5.02 8.27
N ILE A 108 5.80 4.09 7.46
CA ILE A 108 4.91 3.04 7.97
C ILE A 108 5.67 2.03 8.84
N HIS A 109 5.02 1.55 9.89
CA HIS A 109 5.58 0.56 10.80
C HIS A 109 5.23 -0.87 10.37
N TYR A 110 4.06 -1.06 9.75
CA TYR A 110 3.54 -2.39 9.39
C TYR A 110 3.11 -2.43 7.93
N GLY A 111 3.82 -3.24 7.14
CA GLY A 111 3.54 -3.47 5.73
C GLY A 111 2.96 -4.86 5.50
N ILE A 112 1.93 -4.96 4.66
CA ILE A 112 1.33 -6.24 4.26
C ILE A 112 1.38 -6.33 2.73
N LEU A 113 2.27 -7.15 2.18
CA LEU A 113 2.37 -7.42 0.76
C LEU A 113 1.41 -8.54 0.36
N ARG A 114 0.40 -8.23 -0.45
CA ARG A 114 -0.55 -9.19 -1.02
C ARG A 114 -0.27 -9.34 -2.51
N LEU A 115 0.60 -10.27 -2.84
CA LEU A 115 1.11 -10.43 -4.20
C LEU A 115 0.41 -11.61 -4.87
N SER A 116 -0.44 -11.32 -5.85
CA SER A 116 -1.02 -12.37 -6.70
C SER A 116 -0.02 -12.90 -7.72
N HIS A 117 1.02 -12.13 -8.07
CA HIS A 117 2.11 -12.52 -8.96
C HIS A 117 3.42 -11.90 -8.45
N ALA A 118 4.55 -12.58 -8.66
CA ALA A 118 5.87 -12.09 -8.25
C ALA A 118 6.42 -11.01 -9.20
N ASN A 119 5.84 -9.81 -9.15
CA ASN A 119 6.38 -8.66 -9.91
C ASN A 119 7.67 -8.15 -9.23
N LYS A 120 8.82 -8.57 -9.76
CA LYS A 120 10.15 -8.19 -9.27
C LYS A 120 10.32 -6.68 -9.17
N ASN A 121 9.90 -5.92 -10.19
CA ASN A 121 10.13 -4.47 -10.22
C ASN A 121 9.35 -3.78 -9.12
N PHE A 122 8.09 -4.18 -8.91
CA PHE A 122 7.27 -3.66 -7.81
C PHE A 122 7.89 -3.92 -6.44
N VAL A 123 8.36 -5.14 -6.18
CA VAL A 123 8.96 -5.49 -4.89
C VAL A 123 10.26 -4.73 -4.68
N LEU A 124 11.13 -4.67 -5.69
CA LEU A 124 12.41 -3.96 -5.57
C LEU A 124 12.20 -2.46 -5.32
N SER A 125 11.28 -1.81 -6.03
CA SER A 125 10.97 -0.40 -5.78
C SER A 125 10.53 -0.14 -4.35
N LEU A 126 9.72 -1.03 -3.76
CA LEU A 126 9.34 -0.92 -2.34
C LEU A 126 10.52 -1.12 -1.39
N LEU A 127 11.39 -2.11 -1.67
CA LEU A 127 12.58 -2.34 -0.88
C LEU A 127 13.55 -1.14 -0.92
N ASP A 128 13.68 -0.50 -2.08
CA ASP A 128 14.51 0.71 -2.24
C ASP A 128 13.93 1.88 -1.43
N ILE A 129 12.60 2.07 -1.47
CA ILE A 129 11.91 3.10 -0.68
C ILE A 129 12.13 2.86 0.82
N TRP A 130 11.92 1.63 1.29
CA TRP A 130 12.12 1.29 2.70
C TRP A 130 13.59 1.28 3.11
N GLY A 131 14.52 1.07 2.18
CA GLY A 131 15.96 1.12 2.44
C GLY A 131 16.49 2.53 2.74
N ALA A 132 15.80 3.59 2.28
CA ALA A 132 16.25 4.98 2.45
C ALA A 132 15.98 5.53 3.86
N GLU A 133 14.73 5.44 4.32
CA GLU A 133 14.30 5.80 5.68
C GLU A 133 13.45 4.65 6.23
N ASN A 134 14.06 3.69 6.89
CA ASN A 134 13.37 2.49 7.36
C ASN A 134 12.74 2.71 8.75
N GLN A 135 11.43 2.92 8.80
CA GLN A 135 10.64 2.84 10.04
C GLN A 135 9.81 1.55 10.12
N LEU A 136 9.99 0.64 9.17
CA LEU A 136 9.21 -0.59 9.08
C LEU A 136 9.66 -1.55 10.19
N GLU A 137 8.74 -1.90 11.08
CA GLU A 137 8.96 -2.85 12.16
C GLU A 137 8.67 -4.29 11.73
N ARG A 138 7.75 -4.48 10.77
CA ARG A 138 7.37 -5.81 10.28
C ARG A 138 6.77 -5.77 8.88
N LEU A 139 7.10 -6.79 8.09
CA LEU A 139 6.57 -7.02 6.75
C LEU A 139 5.93 -8.42 6.65
N ASP A 140 4.62 -8.48 6.44
CA ASP A 140 3.92 -9.74 6.17
C ASP A 140 3.70 -9.92 4.66
N VAL A 141 4.12 -11.06 4.11
CA VAL A 141 4.06 -11.36 2.67
C VAL A 141 3.12 -12.53 2.41
N TYR A 142 2.02 -12.25 1.74
CA TYR A 142 0.99 -13.23 1.39
C TYR A 142 1.16 -13.68 -0.07
N ARG A 143 1.39 -14.99 -0.26
CA ARG A 143 1.53 -15.64 -1.58
C ARG A 143 0.48 -16.74 -1.79
N PRO A 144 0.00 -16.95 -3.03
CA PRO A 144 -0.90 -18.05 -3.35
C PRO A 144 -0.18 -19.41 -3.34
N LYS A 145 -0.79 -20.45 -2.77
CA LYS A 145 -0.21 -21.82 -2.76
C LYS A 145 -0.06 -22.43 -4.16
N THR A 146 -0.90 -22.02 -5.11
CA THR A 146 -1.16 -22.73 -6.36
C THR A 146 -0.43 -22.18 -7.59
N GLN A 147 0.64 -21.38 -7.44
CA GLN A 147 1.26 -20.73 -8.60
C GLN A 147 2.44 -21.49 -9.25
N PRO A 148 2.49 -21.55 -10.61
CA PRO A 148 3.53 -22.25 -11.37
C PRO A 148 4.82 -21.43 -11.61
N ASP A 149 4.87 -20.16 -11.21
CA ASP A 149 5.93 -19.24 -11.63
C ASP A 149 7.11 -19.19 -10.64
N SER A 150 7.77 -20.35 -10.49
CA SER A 150 8.78 -20.58 -9.44
C SER A 150 10.02 -19.68 -9.54
N GLN A 151 10.39 -19.20 -10.72
CA GLN A 151 11.64 -18.43 -10.89
C GLN A 151 11.50 -16.99 -10.40
N HIS A 152 10.40 -16.31 -10.72
CA HIS A 152 10.18 -14.95 -10.26
C HIS A 152 10.01 -14.88 -8.74
N TRP A 153 9.30 -15.86 -8.16
CA TRP A 153 9.17 -16.00 -6.72
C TRP A 153 10.50 -16.27 -6.03
N LYS A 154 11.38 -17.12 -6.58
CA LYS A 154 12.74 -17.32 -6.05
C LYS A 154 13.54 -16.02 -5.96
N VAL A 155 13.44 -15.15 -6.97
CA VAL A 155 14.14 -13.85 -6.95
C VAL A 155 13.55 -12.93 -5.88
N VAL A 156 12.22 -12.84 -5.81
CA VAL A 156 11.51 -12.03 -4.82
C VAL A 156 11.81 -12.51 -3.40
N GLU A 157 11.76 -13.82 -3.15
CA GLU A 157 12.09 -14.44 -1.87
C GLU A 157 13.55 -14.23 -1.47
N SER A 158 14.50 -14.38 -2.41
CA SER A 158 15.91 -14.11 -2.13
C SER A 158 16.14 -12.66 -1.69
N ARG A 159 15.47 -11.70 -2.35
CA ARG A 159 15.59 -10.27 -2.05
C ARG A 159 14.91 -9.90 -0.74
N LEU A 160 13.70 -10.40 -0.51
CA LEU A 160 12.99 -10.26 0.76
C LEU A 160 13.74 -10.95 1.91
N GLY A 161 14.38 -12.08 1.65
CA GLY A 161 15.24 -12.77 2.61
C GLY A 161 16.48 -11.95 2.98
N THR A 162 17.08 -11.26 2.01
CA THR A 162 18.17 -10.30 2.30
C THR A 162 17.66 -9.13 3.13
N PHE A 163 16.51 -8.58 2.77
CA PHE A 163 15.85 -7.51 3.53
C PHE A 163 15.42 -7.95 4.94
N SER A 164 15.19 -9.25 5.15
CA SER A 164 14.84 -9.82 6.46
C SER A 164 15.92 -9.64 7.52
N SER A 165 17.16 -9.31 7.13
CA SER A 165 18.23 -8.93 8.06
C SER A 165 17.99 -7.57 8.72
N MET A 166 17.19 -6.69 8.09
CA MET A 166 16.86 -5.35 8.60
C MET A 166 15.48 -5.30 9.26
N VAL A 167 14.49 -5.99 8.68
CA VAL A 167 13.10 -5.99 9.16
C VAL A 167 12.57 -7.41 9.18
N PRO A 168 11.91 -7.87 10.26
CA PRO A 168 11.22 -9.16 10.27
C PRO A 168 10.25 -9.32 9.08
N VAL A 169 10.56 -10.26 8.17
CA VAL A 169 9.68 -10.64 7.05
C VAL A 169 9.03 -11.99 7.34
N VAL A 170 7.69 -12.04 7.35
CA VAL A 170 6.93 -13.28 7.58
C VAL A 170 6.18 -13.67 6.32
N PHE A 171 6.38 -14.90 5.86
CA PHE A 171 5.69 -15.44 4.68
C PHE A 171 4.43 -16.21 5.09
N HIS A 172 3.33 -15.93 4.39
CA HIS A 172 2.05 -16.56 4.58
C HIS A 172 1.56 -17.16 3.25
N GLU A 173 1.28 -18.45 3.26
CA GLU A 173 0.71 -19.16 2.12
C GLU A 173 -0.81 -19.27 2.25
N VAL A 174 -1.55 -18.77 1.25
CA VAL A 174 -3.01 -18.71 1.33
C VAL A 174 -3.64 -19.20 0.03
N ASP A 175 -4.76 -19.90 0.13
CA ASP A 175 -5.51 -20.41 -1.01
C ASP A 175 -6.23 -19.29 -1.79
N SER A 176 -6.53 -18.15 -1.15
CA SER A 176 -7.08 -16.96 -1.79
C SER A 176 -6.66 -15.67 -1.07
N LEU A 177 -5.99 -14.76 -1.78
CA LEU A 177 -5.49 -13.48 -1.25
C LEU A 177 -6.61 -12.50 -0.83
N SER A 178 -7.82 -12.69 -1.37
CA SER A 178 -8.98 -11.82 -1.11
C SER A 178 -9.71 -12.12 0.20
N LYS A 179 -9.51 -13.32 0.81
CA LYS A 179 -10.22 -13.74 2.03
C LYS A 179 -9.46 -13.49 3.34
N VAL A 180 -8.20 -13.05 3.25
CA VAL A 180 -7.39 -12.79 4.45
C VAL A 180 -7.79 -11.45 5.04
N LYS A 181 -8.56 -11.47 6.13
CA LYS A 181 -8.70 -10.31 7.02
C LYS A 181 -7.31 -9.99 7.56
N ALA A 182 -6.87 -8.74 7.43
CA ALA A 182 -5.67 -8.28 8.14
C ALA A 182 -5.84 -8.62 9.63
N PRO A 183 -4.77 -9.01 10.34
CA PRO A 183 -4.88 -9.21 11.78
C PRO A 183 -5.41 -7.92 12.40
N SER A 184 -6.55 -8.04 13.08
CA SER A 184 -7.10 -6.95 13.88
C SER A 184 -6.09 -6.67 14.97
N ALA A 185 -5.39 -5.54 14.88
CA ALA A 185 -4.65 -5.00 16.01
C ALA A 185 -5.66 -4.75 17.14
N ILE A 186 -5.42 -5.41 18.27
CA ILE A 186 -6.09 -5.16 19.55
C ILE A 186 -5.57 -3.82 20.10
#